data_AF-A0A5K0XD20-F1
#
_entry.id   AF-A0A5K0XD20-F1
#
_cell.length_a   1.000
_cell.length_b   1.000
_cell.length_c   1.000
_cell.angle_alpha   90.00
_cell.angle_beta   90.00
_cell.angle_gamma   90.00
#
_symmetry.space_group_name_H-M   'P 1'
#
loop_
_entity.id
_entity.type
_entity.pdbx_description
1 polymer ?
#
loop_
_entity_poly.entity_id
_entity_poly.type
_entity_poly.pdbx_seq_one_letter_code
_entity_poly.pdbx_strand_id
1 'polypeptide(L)' 'AIKETIRWFPRPLLDLSPSNFARVMDDAFGFQLSPPFDPYANSINFLLATYVIPYVGLTGYVGTNPNLKGHYSKR' A
#
# COMPACT_ATOMS: atom_id res chain seq x y z
N ALA A 1 -6.16 17.51 -5.09
CA ALA A 1 -6.87 16.22 -4.95
C ALA A 1 -7.64 15.94 -6.25
N ILE A 2 -7.63 14.69 -6.73
CA ILE A 2 -8.44 14.28 -7.88
C ILE A 2 -9.91 14.41 -7.48
N LYS A 3 -10.66 15.28 -8.17
CA LYS A 3 -12.01 15.72 -7.80
C LYS A 3 -13.13 14.82 -8.32
N GLU A 4 -12.83 13.87 -9.20
CA GLU A 4 -13.84 13.06 -9.89
C GLU A 4 -13.79 11.61 -9.42
N THR A 5 -14.88 11.18 -8.78
CA THR A 5 -15.14 9.77 -8.50
C THR A 5 -15.41 9.07 -9.82
N ILE A 6 -14.45 8.29 -10.31
CA ILE A 6 -14.65 7.46 -11.50
C ILE A 6 -15.73 6.43 -11.16
N ARG A 7 -16.73 6.28 -12.04
CA ARG A 7 -17.97 5.52 -11.79
C ARG A 7 -17.77 4.03 -11.49
N TRP A 8 -16.55 3.50 -11.61
CA TRP A 8 -16.27 2.06 -11.66
C TRP A 8 -15.63 1.48 -10.40
N PHE A 9 -14.86 2.26 -9.63
CA PHE A 9 -14.29 1.78 -8.37
C PHE A 9 -14.13 2.93 -7.37
N PRO A 10 -14.54 2.74 -6.11
CA PRO A 10 -14.28 3.72 -5.07
C PRO A 10 -12.78 3.89 -4.88
N ARG A 11 -12.36 5.10 -4.48
CA ARG A 11 -10.96 5.39 -4.18
C ARG A 11 -10.45 4.43 -3.10
N PRO A 12 -9.41 3.61 -3.36
CA PRO A 12 -8.85 2.76 -2.34
C PRO A 12 -8.33 3.60 -1.18
N LEU A 13 -8.68 3.22 0.05
CA LEU A 13 -8.08 3.80 1.25
C LEU A 13 -6.79 3.03 1.56
N LEU A 14 -5.70 3.76 1.70
CA LEU A 14 -4.42 3.19 2.11
C LEU A 14 -4.42 3.03 3.63
N ASP A 15 -4.32 1.79 4.09
CA ASP A 15 -4.20 1.48 5.52
C ASP A 15 -2.75 1.68 5.98
N LEU A 16 -2.52 2.77 6.70
CA LEU A 16 -1.23 3.17 7.28
C LEU A 16 -1.09 2.75 8.76
N SER A 17 -1.93 1.84 9.25
CA SER A 17 -1.83 1.36 10.63
C SER A 17 -0.53 0.58 10.88
N PRO A 18 0.02 0.64 12.11
CA PRO A 18 1.22 -0.12 12.47
C PRO A 18 1.09 -1.63 12.22
N SER A 19 -0.10 -2.20 12.42
CA SER A 19 -0.37 -3.63 12.18
C SER A 19 -0.21 -4.02 10.71
N ASN A 20 -0.61 -3.15 9.78
CA ASN A 20 -0.45 -3.44 8.35
C ASN A 20 1.04 -3.38 7.95
N PHE A 21 1.79 -2.42 8.49
CA PHE A 21 3.24 -2.37 8.30
C PHE A 21 3.96 -3.57 8.93
N ALA A 22 3.57 -3.99 10.14
CA ALA A 22 4.12 -5.17 10.79
C ALA A 22 3.97 -6.41 9.91
N ARG A 23 2.77 -6.66 9.37
CA ARG A 23 2.52 -7.79 8.46
C ARG A 23 3.39 -7.74 7.20
N VAL A 24 3.49 -6.57 6.56
CA VAL A 24 4.32 -6.42 5.34
C VAL A 24 5.80 -6.67 5.64
N MET A 25 6.28 -6.23 6.81
CA MET A 25 7.66 -6.45 7.21
C MET A 25 7.91 -7.92 7.58
N ASP A 26 6.99 -8.56 8.31
CA ASP A 26 7.07 -9.99 8.61
C ASP A 26 7.13 -10.83 7.32
N ASP A 27 6.32 -10.50 6.31
CA ASP A 27 6.34 -11.13 4.99
C ASP A 27 7.68 -10.89 4.27
N ALA A 28 8.24 -9.69 4.38
CA ALA A 28 9.52 -9.34 3.76
C ALA A 28 10.72 -10.04 4.42
N PHE A 29 10.69 -10.24 5.74
CA PHE A 29 11.72 -10.96 6.49
C PHE A 29 11.54 -12.48 6.47
N GLY A 30 10.33 -12.97 6.19
CA GLY A 30 9.98 -14.40 6.17
C GLY A 30 9.72 -15.00 7.55
N PHE A 31 9.58 -14.17 8.59
CA PHE A 31 9.23 -14.57 9.96
C PHE A 31 8.65 -13.39 10.74
N GLN A 32 7.96 -13.68 11.84
CA GLN A 32 7.34 -12.66 12.68
C GLN A 32 8.37 -11.92 13.55
N LEU A 33 8.44 -10.60 13.43
CA LEU A 33 9.30 -9.75 14.24
C LEU A 33 8.76 -9.61 15.67
N SER A 34 9.68 -9.63 16.65
CA SER A 34 9.37 -9.42 18.06
C SER A 34 10.38 -8.43 18.68
N PRO A 35 9.97 -7.17 18.97
CA PRO A 35 8.62 -6.62 18.83
C PRO A 35 8.18 -6.44 17.36
N PRO A 36 6.86 -6.38 17.08
CA PRO A 36 6.36 -6.10 15.74
C PRO A 36 6.92 -4.78 15.18
N PHE A 37 7.10 -4.72 13.87
CA PHE A 37 7.58 -3.49 13.25
C PHE A 37 6.54 -2.36 13.42
N ASP A 38 6.96 -1.28 14.07
CA ASP A 38 6.17 -0.06 14.24
C ASP A 38 6.77 1.07 13.38
N PRO A 39 6.05 1.56 12.36
CA PRO A 39 6.53 2.65 11.49
C PRO A 39 6.69 3.99 12.21
N TYR A 40 6.11 4.16 13.41
CA TYR A 40 6.11 5.42 14.16
C TYR A 40 7.04 5.41 15.37
N ALA A 41 7.72 4.29 15.64
CA ALA A 41 8.60 4.16 16.80
C ALA A 41 9.83 5.09 16.75
N ASN A 42 10.37 5.36 15.55
CA ASN A 42 11.51 6.26 15.35
C ASN A 42 11.67 6.66 13.87
N SER A 43 12.57 7.61 13.59
CA SER A 43 12.80 8.14 12.24
C SER A 43 13.30 7.09 11.23
N ILE A 44 14.04 6.07 11.67
CA ILE A 44 14.54 5.01 10.78
C ILE A 44 13.38 4.10 10.36
N ASN A 45 12.55 3.68 11.31
CA ASN A 45 11.35 2.89 11.02
C ASN A 45 10.40 3.68 10.11
N PHE A 46 10.23 4.97 10.37
CA PHE A 46 9.42 5.84 9.50
C PHE A 46 9.98 5.89 8.09
N LEU A 47 11.30 6.05 7.93
CA LEU A 47 11.95 6.03 6.62
C LEU A 47 11.71 4.69 5.91
N LEU A 48 11.95 3.56 6.57
CA LEU A 48 11.70 2.23 6.00
C LEU A 48 10.24 2.07 5.56
N ALA A 49 9.29 2.49 6.40
CA ALA A 49 7.86 2.47 6.09
C ALA A 49 7.53 3.33 4.85
N THR A 50 8.14 4.51 4.70
CA THR A 50 7.93 5.35 3.50
C THR A 50 8.45 4.69 2.23
N TYR A 51 9.51 3.90 2.31
CA TYR A 51 10.04 3.14 1.17
C TYR A 51 9.17 1.92 0.80
N VAL A 52 8.33 1.43 1.72
CA VAL A 52 7.36 0.36 1.45
C VAL A 52 6.16 0.87 0.64
N ILE A 53 5.69 2.10 0.89
CA ILE A 53 4.46 2.65 0.26
C ILE A 53 4.48 2.61 -1.28
N PRO A 54 5.57 2.97 -1.99
CA PRO A 54 5.64 2.87 -3.45
C PRO A 54 5.39 1.46 -3.98
N TYR A 55 5.83 0.43 -3.27
CA TYR A 55 5.59 -0.97 -3.66
C TYR A 55 4.12 -1.36 -3.48
N VAL A 56 3.44 -0.82 -2.46
CA VAL A 56 1.99 -0.99 -2.29
C VAL A 56 1.21 -0.28 -3.40
N GLY A 57 1.67 0.90 -3.83
CA GLY A 57 1.08 1.62 -4.97
C GLY A 57 1.23 0.87 -6.29
N LEU A 58 2.42 0.30 -6.56
CA LEU A 58 2.70 -0.47 -7.78
C LEU A 58 1.92 -1.79 -7.81
N THR A 59 1.88 -2.52 -6.70
CA THR A 59 1.08 -3.76 -6.57
C THR A 59 -0.41 -3.47 -6.70
N GLY A 60 -0.89 -2.38 -6.09
CA GLY A 60 -2.26 -1.89 -6.28
C GLY A 60 -2.56 -1.57 -7.75
N TYR A 61 -1.64 -0.91 -8.45
CA TYR A 61 -1.80 -0.60 -9.88
C TYR A 61 -1.86 -1.86 -10.76
N VAL A 62 -0.89 -2.77 -10.62
CA VAL A 62 -0.85 -4.01 -11.40
C VAL A 62 -2.03 -4.92 -11.08
N GLY A 63 -2.42 -5.04 -9.80
CA GLY A 63 -3.55 -5.87 -9.37
C GLY A 63 -4.92 -5.32 -9.75
N THR A 64 -5.05 -3.99 -9.86
CA THR A 64 -6.31 -3.37 -10.32
C THR A 64 -6.43 -3.35 -11.84
N ASN A 65 -5.32 -3.40 -12.58
CA ASN A 65 -5.31 -3.29 -14.04
C ASN A 65 -6.22 -4.30 -14.79
N PRO A 66 -6.28 -5.61 -14.44
CA PRO A 66 -7.21 -6.56 -15.05
C PRO A 66 -8.69 -6.26 -14.77
N ASN A 67 -8.96 -5.59 -13.64
CA ASN A 67 -10.30 -5.22 -13.21
C ASN A 67 -10.79 -3.92 -13.89
N LEU A 68 -9.91 -3.21 -14.61
CA LEU A 68 -10.26 -2.05 -15.43
C LEU A 68 -10.90 -2.50 -16.76
N LYS A 69 -12.24 -2.52 -16.80
CA LYS A 69 -13.00 -2.72 -18.05
C LYS A 69 -13.25 -1.37 -18.73
N GLY A 70 -12.62 -1.14 -19.89
CA GLY A 70 -13.08 -0.12 -20.83
C GLY A 70 -12.00 0.60 -21.64
N HIS A 71 -12.39 1.03 -22.85
CA HIS A 71 -11.63 1.80 -23.84
C HIS A 71 -11.14 3.18 -23.33
N TYR A 72 -11.67 3.66 -22.19
CA TYR A 72 -11.37 4.95 -21.57
C TYR A 72 -10.40 4.88 -20.37
N SER A 73 -10.19 3.71 -19.76
CA SER A 73 -9.36 3.58 -18.54
C SER A 73 -7.91 3.17 -18.82
N LYS A 74 -7.59 2.80 -20.07
CA LYS A 74 -6.29 2.23 -20.49
C LYS A 74 -5.47 3.18 -21.38
N ARG A 75 -5.88 4.43 -21.53
CA ARG A 75 -5.23 5.42 -22.40
C ARG A 75 -4.45 6.44 -21.60
#